data_AF-A0A3B3TPM5-F1
#
_entry.id   AF-A0A3B3TPM5-F1
#
_cell.length_a   1.000
_cell.length_b   1.000
_cell.length_c   1.000
_cell.angle_alpha   90.00
_cell.angle_beta   90.00
_cell.angle_gamma   90.00
#
_symmetry.space_group_name_H-M   'P 1'
#
loop_
_entity.id
_entity.type
_entity.pdbx_description
1 polymer ?
#
loop_
_entity_poly.entity_id
_entity_poly.type
_entity_poly.pdbx_seq_one_letter_code
_entity_poly.pdbx_strand_id
1 'polypeptide(L)'
;MTVSKLLKIVSKCFFYIPLLIWVCFVVNKICQENIYIKMISFWLLHCLESRKDRLDFPRHSFSILAPAYHLILEGILILWIIRLLFSKTYKLHETYKLTEREKEDLIEEWQPDLLVPLISKDHPSLKYNIVSGPPSHKIIVNGKECINFASFNFLGLLDNERVKEKALMSLKKYGVGTCGPRGFYGTFDVHLELENRLAKFMKTEEAIIYSYGFATMASAIPAYSKRGDMIFVDEAACFSIQKGLQASRSFIKYFKHNDMEDLERLLKEQELEDQKNPRKARVTRKFIVVEGMYINTADICPLPELVKFTSNTFQVI
;
A
#
# COMPACT_ATOMS: atom_id res chain seq x y z
N MET A 1 19.40 22.60 -22.28
CA MET A 1 18.97 23.08 -20.95
C MET A 1 19.61 22.16 -19.90
N THR A 2 20.74 22.57 -19.35
CA THR A 2 21.76 21.68 -18.78
C THR A 2 21.48 21.32 -17.32
N VAL A 3 21.77 20.07 -16.95
CA VAL A 3 21.67 19.39 -15.64
C VAL A 3 22.06 20.26 -14.42
N SER A 4 22.92 21.27 -14.61
CA SER A 4 23.30 22.28 -13.62
C SER A 4 22.13 23.10 -13.04
N LYS A 5 21.07 23.39 -13.81
CA LYS A 5 19.90 24.14 -13.29
C LYS A 5 18.94 23.27 -12.46
N LEU A 6 18.86 21.97 -12.74
CA LEU A 6 18.08 21.02 -11.92
C LEU A 6 18.77 20.77 -10.57
N LEU A 7 20.10 20.64 -10.56
CA LEU A 7 20.89 20.48 -9.33
C LEU A 7 20.81 21.70 -8.38
N LYS A 8 20.65 22.92 -8.91
CA LYS A 8 20.46 24.12 -8.08
C LYS A 8 19.07 24.21 -7.43
N ILE A 9 18.06 23.52 -7.95
CA ILE A 9 16.73 23.41 -7.33
C ILE A 9 16.73 22.27 -6.31
N VAL A 10 17.35 21.13 -6.64
CA VAL A 10 17.48 19.99 -5.71
C VAL A 10 18.35 20.33 -4.50
N SER A 11 19.39 21.15 -4.67
CA SER A 11 20.24 21.62 -3.55
C SER A 11 19.55 22.60 -2.59
N LYS A 12 18.41 23.22 -2.98
CA LYS A 12 17.66 24.13 -2.11
C LYS A 12 16.50 23.45 -1.35
N CYS A 13 16.18 22.19 -1.67
CA CYS A 13 15.10 21.45 -1.01
C CYS A 13 15.55 20.42 0.05
N PHE A 14 16.86 20.21 0.24
CA PHE A 14 17.37 19.36 1.32
C PHE A 14 17.48 20.11 2.65
N PHE A 15 16.34 20.56 3.15
CA PHE A 15 16.19 21.09 4.51
C PHE A 15 15.03 20.40 5.23
N TYR A 16 14.95 19.06 5.14
CA TYR A 16 14.08 18.23 5.99
C TYR A 16 14.75 16.89 6.30
N ILE A 17 15.80 16.92 7.12
CA ILE A 17 16.31 15.74 7.84
C ILE A 17 15.70 15.75 9.26
N PRO A 18 14.40 15.46 9.40
CA PRO A 18 13.97 14.68 10.56
C PRO A 18 13.25 13.37 10.19
N LEU A 19 12.94 13.12 8.91
CA LEU A 19 12.11 11.97 8.54
C LEU A 19 12.87 10.63 8.50
N LEU A 20 14.18 10.63 8.23
CA LEU A 20 14.97 9.38 8.20
C LEU A 20 15.20 8.79 9.60
N ILE A 21 15.22 9.60 10.64
CA ILE A 21 15.37 9.12 12.04
C ILE A 21 14.06 8.44 12.49
N TRP A 22 12.91 8.88 11.98
CA TRP A 22 11.61 8.30 12.33
C TRP A 22 11.34 6.98 11.59
N VAL A 23 11.76 6.87 10.32
CA VAL A 23 11.66 5.60 9.56
C VAL A 23 12.53 4.50 10.19
N CYS A 24 13.71 4.84 10.73
CA CYS A 24 14.55 3.90 11.46
C CYS A 24 13.94 3.45 12.80
N PHE A 25 13.07 4.25 13.44
CA PHE A 25 12.50 3.91 14.76
C PHE A 25 11.30 2.95 14.66
N VAL A 26 10.56 2.97 13.54
CA VAL A 26 9.40 2.06 13.35
C VAL A 26 9.82 0.71 12.77
N VAL A 27 10.96 0.63 12.06
CA VAL A 27 11.50 -0.64 11.54
C VAL A 27 12.25 -1.43 12.64
N ASN A 28 12.54 -0.82 13.79
CA ASN A 28 13.35 -1.43 14.84
C ASN A 28 12.55 -2.25 15.87
N LYS A 29 11.77 -3.22 15.38
CA LYS A 29 11.24 -4.31 16.22
C LYS A 29 11.50 -5.72 15.68
N ILE A 30 12.23 -5.88 14.56
CA ILE A 30 12.41 -7.21 13.92
C ILE A 30 13.87 -7.55 13.50
N CYS A 31 14.84 -6.64 13.43
CA CYS A 31 16.19 -6.99 12.95
C CYS A 31 17.31 -6.76 13.97
N GLN A 32 17.92 -7.87 14.39
CA GLN A 32 19.05 -7.97 15.30
C GLN A 32 20.34 -7.26 14.82
N GLU A 33 20.91 -6.49 15.76
CA GLU A 33 22.31 -6.27 16.14
C GLU A 33 23.45 -5.98 15.14
N ASN A 34 23.39 -6.25 13.84
CA ASN A 34 24.59 -6.10 12.97
C ASN A 34 24.55 -4.97 11.91
N ILE A 35 23.44 -4.22 11.81
CA ILE A 35 23.29 -3.13 10.82
C ILE A 35 23.63 -1.75 11.39
N TYR A 36 23.37 -1.51 12.68
CA TYR A 36 23.54 -0.19 13.30
C TYR A 36 25.00 0.31 13.28
N ILE A 37 25.97 -0.57 13.52
CA ILE A 37 27.40 -0.19 13.52
C ILE A 37 27.86 0.14 12.10
N LYS A 38 27.47 -0.64 11.08
CA LYS A 38 27.86 -0.37 9.68
C LYS A 38 27.25 0.92 9.13
N MET A 39 26.03 1.27 9.54
CA MET A 39 25.34 2.46 9.04
C MET A 39 25.89 3.75 9.67
N ILE A 40 26.25 3.73 10.96
CA ILE A 40 26.94 4.84 11.63
C ILE A 40 28.34 5.06 11.05
N SER A 41 29.08 3.98 10.75
CA SER A 41 30.38 4.06 10.09
C SER A 41 30.29 4.65 8.69
N PHE A 42 29.27 4.28 7.90
CA PHE A 42 29.05 4.83 6.56
C PHE A 42 28.62 6.31 6.60
N TRP A 43 27.82 6.70 7.60
CA TRP A 43 27.42 8.10 7.81
C TRP A 43 28.60 8.98 8.27
N LEU A 44 29.46 8.47 9.17
CA LEU A 44 30.69 9.13 9.58
C LEU A 44 31.70 9.25 8.42
N LEU A 45 31.87 8.20 7.61
CA LEU A 45 32.72 8.24 6.42
C LEU A 45 32.20 9.28 5.41
N HIS A 46 30.89 9.29 5.13
CA HIS A 46 30.31 10.22 4.16
C HIS A 46 30.30 11.68 4.67
N CYS A 47 30.18 11.90 5.98
CA CYS A 47 30.36 13.23 6.59
C CYS A 47 31.84 13.69 6.58
N LEU A 48 32.80 12.76 6.67
CA LEU A 48 34.23 13.06 6.57
C LEU A 48 34.68 13.29 5.12
N GLU A 49 34.15 12.53 4.15
CA GLU A 49 34.42 12.68 2.71
C GLU A 49 33.81 13.99 2.17
N SER A 50 32.58 14.33 2.59
CA SER A 50 31.90 15.58 2.16
C SER A 50 32.52 16.86 2.75
N ARG A 51 33.45 16.75 3.72
CA ARG A 51 34.31 17.86 4.18
C ARG A 51 35.58 18.03 3.36
N LYS A 52 36.02 17.01 2.60
CA LYS A 52 37.29 17.03 1.87
C LYS A 52 37.21 17.84 0.56
N ASP A 53 36.04 17.86 -0.08
CA ASP A 53 35.81 18.58 -1.35
C ASP A 53 35.51 20.08 -1.20
N ARG A 54 35.92 20.69 -0.08
CA ARG A 54 35.69 22.11 0.20
C ARG A 54 36.95 22.86 0.67
N LEU A 55 38.11 22.39 0.24
CA LEU A 55 39.39 23.06 0.44
C LEU A 55 39.87 23.68 -0.87
N ASP A 56 39.34 24.86 -1.18
CA ASP A 56 40.03 25.88 -1.99
C ASP A 56 39.17 27.16 -2.05
N PHE A 57 39.21 27.98 -1.00
CA PHE A 57 38.89 29.42 -1.02
C PHE A 57 39.60 30.12 0.16
N PRO A 58 40.00 31.40 0.04
CA PRO A 58 41.04 32.01 0.85
C PRO A 58 40.58 32.35 2.28
N ARG A 59 41.55 32.36 3.19
CA ARG A 59 41.42 32.69 4.61
C ARG A 59 40.81 34.08 4.80
N HIS A 60 39.51 34.14 5.04
CA HIS A 60 38.90 35.21 5.83
C HIS A 60 38.24 34.60 7.05
N SER A 61 38.60 35.14 8.21
CA SER A 61 38.16 34.78 9.54
C SER A 61 36.63 34.86 9.65
N PHE A 62 35.93 33.78 9.29
CA PHE A 62 34.52 33.61 9.64
C PHE A 62 34.46 33.00 11.03
N SER A 63 34.24 33.86 12.02
CA SER A 63 33.70 33.50 13.31
C SER A 63 32.44 32.66 13.08
N ILE A 64 32.48 31.40 13.52
CA ILE A 64 31.35 30.47 13.47
C ILE A 64 30.35 30.94 14.54
N LEU A 65 29.56 31.95 14.24
CA LEU A 65 28.43 32.36 15.09
C LEU A 65 27.19 31.62 14.59
N ALA A 66 27.07 30.34 14.95
CA ALA A 66 25.81 29.64 14.79
C ALA A 66 24.72 30.44 15.54
N PRO A 67 23.58 30.77 14.92
CA PRO A 67 22.55 31.56 15.58
C PRO A 67 22.03 30.81 16.81
N ALA A 68 21.73 31.55 17.88
CA ALA A 68 21.53 30.98 19.22
C ALA A 68 20.49 29.84 19.28
N TYR A 69 19.45 29.89 18.43
CA TYR A 69 18.44 28.83 18.35
C TYR A 69 19.01 27.47 17.89
N HIS A 70 20.07 27.47 17.08
CA HIS A 70 20.71 26.24 16.59
C HIS A 70 21.51 25.56 17.70
N LEU A 71 22.24 26.33 18.50
CA LEU A 71 22.97 25.85 19.68
C LEU A 71 22.00 25.36 20.77
N ILE A 72 20.85 26.03 20.94
CA ILE A 72 19.79 25.61 21.86
C ILE A 72 19.18 24.28 21.40
N LEU A 73 18.87 24.14 20.10
CA LEU A 73 18.32 22.89 19.54
C LEU A 73 19.31 21.73 19.68
N GLU A 74 20.60 21.96 19.36
CA GLU A 74 21.66 20.97 19.55
C GLU A 74 21.83 20.60 21.03
N GLY A 75 21.77 21.57 21.94
CA GLY A 75 21.79 21.32 23.38
C GLY A 75 20.60 20.48 23.85
N ILE A 76 19.39 20.76 23.36
CA ILE A 76 18.19 19.96 23.66
C ILE A 76 18.32 18.54 23.10
N LEU A 77 18.84 18.39 21.88
CA LEU A 77 19.07 17.08 21.26
C LEU A 77 20.12 16.28 22.01
N ILE A 78 21.22 16.90 22.42
CA ILE A 78 22.27 16.26 23.23
C ILE A 78 21.70 15.85 24.59
N LEU A 79 20.93 16.72 25.26
CA LEU A 79 20.25 16.39 26.51
C LEU A 79 19.24 15.25 26.34
N TRP A 80 18.55 15.21 25.20
CA TRP A 80 17.59 14.14 24.89
C TRP A 80 18.30 12.82 24.59
N ILE A 81 19.44 12.85 23.88
CA ILE A 81 20.30 11.68 23.65
C ILE A 81 20.90 11.18 24.96
N ILE A 82 21.41 12.07 25.81
CA ILE A 82 21.89 11.73 27.16
C ILE A 82 20.74 11.10 27.96
N ARG A 83 19.56 11.73 27.97
CA ARG A 83 18.38 11.17 28.62
C ARG A 83 18.02 9.79 28.06
N LEU A 84 18.12 9.56 26.76
CA LEU A 84 17.82 8.25 26.15
C LEU A 84 18.88 7.20 26.50
N LEU A 85 20.17 7.58 26.52
CA LEU A 85 21.28 6.72 26.91
C LEU A 85 21.24 6.32 28.40
N PHE A 86 20.77 7.24 29.27
CA PHE A 86 20.66 6.99 30.71
C PHE A 86 19.24 6.63 31.18
N SER A 87 18.24 6.76 30.32
CA SER A 87 16.90 6.24 30.62
C SER A 87 17.02 4.74 30.69
N LYS A 88 16.60 4.17 31.82
CA LYS A 88 16.53 2.72 31.97
C LYS A 88 15.69 2.20 30.82
N THR A 89 16.29 1.41 29.94
CA THR A 89 15.55 0.56 29.01
C THR A 89 14.45 -0.09 29.83
N TYR A 90 13.21 0.09 29.38
CA TYR A 90 12.07 -0.58 29.98
C TYR A 90 12.43 -2.06 30.06
N LYS A 91 12.72 -2.56 31.26
CA LYS A 91 12.94 -3.99 31.45
C LYS A 91 11.59 -4.61 31.13
N LEU A 92 11.47 -5.19 29.94
CA LEU A 92 10.46 -6.20 29.68
C LEU A 92 10.49 -7.11 30.91
N HIS A 93 9.33 -7.23 31.56
CA HIS A 93 9.10 -7.95 32.80
C HIS A 93 10.13 -9.05 33.00
N GLU A 94 10.85 -9.05 34.12
CA GLU A 94 11.88 -10.04 34.45
C GLU A 94 11.52 -11.40 33.87
N THR A 95 12.21 -11.78 32.79
CA THR A 95 12.15 -13.16 32.29
C THR A 95 12.67 -13.99 33.44
N TYR A 96 11.76 -14.67 34.15
CA TYR A 96 12.12 -15.77 35.03
C TYR A 96 13.11 -16.64 34.26
N LYS A 97 14.35 -16.75 34.76
CA LYS A 97 15.31 -17.68 34.19
C LYS A 97 14.83 -19.07 34.58
N LEU A 98 14.06 -19.68 33.68
CA LEU A 98 13.63 -21.05 33.80
C LEU A 98 14.86 -21.93 34.00
N THR A 99 14.83 -22.76 35.03
CA THR A 99 15.75 -23.87 35.22
C THR A 99 15.67 -24.82 34.02
N GLU A 100 16.71 -25.60 33.77
CA GLU A 100 16.69 -26.57 32.67
C GLU A 100 15.52 -27.56 32.80
N ARG A 101 15.13 -27.90 34.04
CA ARG A 101 13.94 -28.72 34.32
C ARG A 101 12.65 -28.04 33.90
N GLU A 102 12.44 -26.78 34.27
CA GLU A 102 11.24 -26.04 33.88
C GLU A 102 11.15 -25.85 32.35
N LYS A 103 12.29 -25.77 31.65
CA LYS A 103 12.30 -25.77 30.18
C LYS A 103 11.90 -27.12 29.61
N GLU A 104 12.42 -28.21 30.17
CA GLU A 104 12.05 -29.58 29.79
C GLU A 104 10.56 -29.82 30.02
N ASP A 105 10.03 -29.42 31.18
CA ASP A 105 8.61 -29.51 31.53
C ASP A 105 7.73 -28.71 30.55
N LEU A 106 8.14 -27.48 30.19
CA LEU A 106 7.43 -26.66 29.20
C LEU A 106 7.50 -27.25 27.79
N ILE A 107 8.61 -27.88 27.40
CA ILE A 107 8.74 -28.56 26.11
C ILE A 107 7.85 -29.81 26.08
N GLU A 108 7.75 -30.54 27.19
CA GLU A 108 6.91 -31.73 27.34
C GLU A 108 5.42 -31.36 27.35
N GLU A 109 5.04 -30.26 28.00
CA GLU A 109 3.67 -29.76 28.04
C GLU A 109 3.24 -29.06 26.74
N TRP A 110 4.18 -28.52 25.96
CA TRP A 110 3.86 -27.75 24.77
C TRP A 110 3.18 -28.60 23.70
N GLN A 111 1.89 -28.33 23.49
CA GLN A 111 1.16 -28.79 22.32
C GLN A 111 0.90 -27.60 21.38
N PRO A 112 1.35 -27.65 20.12
CA PRO A 112 1.03 -26.59 19.18
C PRO A 112 -0.48 -26.56 18.95
N ASP A 113 -1.09 -25.42 19.24
CA ASP A 113 -2.43 -25.14 18.74
C ASP A 113 -2.41 -25.26 17.22
N LEU A 114 -3.40 -25.96 16.68
CA LEU A 114 -3.57 -26.01 15.24
C LEU A 114 -3.84 -24.58 14.74
N LEU A 115 -2.99 -24.11 13.83
CA LEU A 115 -3.16 -22.79 13.19
C LEU A 115 -4.52 -22.65 12.47
N VAL A 116 -5.14 -23.78 12.13
CA VAL A 116 -6.45 -23.89 11.51
C VAL A 116 -7.24 -25.03 12.16
N PRO A 117 -8.56 -24.89 12.31
CA PRO A 117 -9.39 -25.97 12.81
C PRO A 117 -9.29 -27.20 11.91
N LEU A 118 -9.44 -28.40 12.47
CA LEU A 118 -9.44 -29.65 11.71
C LEU A 118 -10.61 -29.64 10.73
N ILE A 119 -10.29 -29.52 9.44
CA ILE A 119 -11.27 -29.60 8.36
C ILE A 119 -11.57 -31.08 8.10
N SER A 120 -12.85 -31.43 8.03
CA SER A 120 -13.28 -32.77 7.63
C SER A 120 -12.67 -33.13 6.27
N LYS A 121 -12.18 -34.37 6.10
CA LYS A 121 -11.67 -34.85 4.80
C LYS A 121 -12.73 -34.79 3.70
N ASP A 122 -14.00 -34.77 4.06
CA ASP A 122 -15.14 -34.64 3.15
C ASP A 122 -15.57 -33.20 2.89
N HIS A 123 -14.84 -32.21 3.39
CA HIS A 123 -15.16 -30.81 3.18
C HIS A 123 -15.20 -30.50 1.67
N PRO A 124 -16.30 -29.90 1.15
CA PRO A 124 -16.45 -29.65 -0.28
C PRO A 124 -15.28 -28.88 -0.90
N SER A 125 -14.66 -27.95 -0.18
CA SER A 125 -13.47 -27.22 -0.66
C SER A 125 -12.24 -28.10 -0.94
N LEU A 126 -12.19 -29.33 -0.42
CA LEU A 126 -11.14 -30.30 -0.73
C LEU A 126 -11.41 -31.06 -2.04
N LYS A 127 -12.66 -31.06 -2.52
CA LYS A 127 -13.10 -31.69 -3.77
C LYS A 127 -13.28 -30.60 -4.83
N TYR A 128 -12.26 -30.39 -5.65
CA TYR A 128 -12.33 -29.43 -6.77
C TYR A 128 -12.51 -30.14 -8.11
N ASN A 129 -13.20 -29.46 -9.03
CA ASN A 129 -13.35 -29.91 -10.40
C ASN A 129 -12.10 -29.55 -11.21
N ILE A 130 -11.59 -30.50 -11.99
CA ILE A 130 -10.42 -30.30 -12.85
C ILE A 130 -10.89 -29.94 -14.25
N VAL A 131 -10.46 -28.77 -14.72
CA VAL A 131 -10.72 -28.31 -16.09
C VAL A 131 -9.54 -28.69 -16.98
N SER A 132 -9.82 -29.27 -18.15
CA SER A 132 -8.84 -29.60 -19.18
C SER A 132 -9.14 -28.84 -20.47
N GLY A 133 -8.09 -28.35 -21.13
CA GLY A 133 -8.20 -27.54 -22.35
C GLY A 133 -8.30 -26.02 -22.07
N PRO A 134 -8.42 -25.21 -23.13
CA PRO A 134 -8.52 -23.77 -22.99
C PRO A 134 -9.85 -23.35 -22.33
N PRO A 135 -9.87 -22.24 -21.56
CA PRO A 135 -11.09 -21.70 -20.95
C PRO A 135 -11.98 -21.00 -21.99
N SER A 136 -12.59 -21.79 -22.86
CA SER A 136 -13.48 -21.36 -23.95
C SER A 136 -14.97 -21.50 -23.57
N HIS A 137 -15.88 -21.31 -24.53
CA HIS A 137 -17.32 -21.58 -24.38
C HIS A 137 -17.64 -23.05 -24.10
N LYS A 138 -16.78 -23.96 -24.56
CA LYS A 138 -16.86 -25.39 -24.28
C LYS A 138 -15.60 -25.83 -23.55
N ILE A 139 -15.77 -26.53 -22.45
CA ILE A 139 -14.66 -26.97 -21.59
C ILE A 139 -14.85 -28.43 -21.19
N ILE A 140 -13.74 -29.09 -20.84
CA ILE A 140 -13.78 -30.45 -20.31
C ILE A 140 -13.63 -30.38 -18.80
N VAL A 141 -14.63 -30.82 -18.04
CA VAL A 141 -14.62 -30.86 -16.57
C VAL A 141 -14.63 -32.32 -16.12
N ASN A 142 -13.58 -32.76 -15.43
CA ASN A 142 -13.42 -34.15 -14.99
C ASN A 142 -13.63 -35.17 -16.13
N GLY A 143 -13.11 -34.86 -17.33
CA GLY A 143 -13.24 -35.70 -18.52
C GLY A 143 -14.59 -35.61 -19.26
N LYS A 144 -15.53 -34.75 -18.83
CA LYS A 144 -16.83 -34.55 -19.49
C LYS A 144 -16.89 -33.20 -20.20
N GLU A 145 -17.40 -33.17 -21.42
CA GLU A 145 -17.64 -31.92 -22.15
C GLU A 145 -18.82 -31.16 -21.54
N CYS A 146 -18.61 -29.88 -21.26
CA CYS A 146 -19.56 -28.97 -20.63
C CYS A 146 -19.61 -27.63 -21.38
N ILE A 147 -20.76 -26.96 -21.34
CA ILE A 147 -20.88 -25.55 -21.74
C ILE A 147 -20.49 -24.67 -20.55
N ASN A 148 -19.59 -23.72 -20.79
CA ASN A 148 -19.03 -22.87 -19.75
C ASN A 148 -19.86 -21.61 -19.51
N PHE A 149 -20.73 -21.65 -18.50
CA PHE A 149 -21.45 -20.49 -17.96
C PHE A 149 -20.82 -19.92 -16.68
N ALA A 150 -19.67 -20.45 -16.24
CA ALA A 150 -19.09 -20.13 -14.94
C ALA A 150 -17.94 -19.11 -15.00
N SER A 151 -17.34 -18.89 -16.17
CA SER A 151 -16.18 -17.99 -16.32
C SER A 151 -16.55 -16.55 -16.69
N PHE A 152 -15.73 -15.59 -16.28
CA PHE A 152 -15.84 -14.17 -16.65
C PHE A 152 -15.29 -13.84 -18.06
N ASN A 153 -15.31 -14.79 -18.99
CA ASN A 153 -14.77 -14.62 -20.35
C ASN A 153 -15.80 -14.00 -21.31
N PHE A 154 -16.38 -12.86 -20.94
CA PHE A 154 -17.51 -12.25 -21.66
C PHE A 154 -17.19 -11.92 -23.14
N LEU A 155 -15.96 -11.55 -23.44
CA LEU A 155 -15.51 -11.18 -24.78
C LEU A 155 -14.82 -12.33 -25.55
N GLY A 156 -14.74 -13.53 -24.96
CA GLY A 156 -14.09 -14.67 -25.60
C GLY A 156 -12.58 -14.50 -25.84
N LEU A 157 -11.91 -13.62 -25.09
CA LEU A 157 -10.51 -13.26 -25.35
C LEU A 157 -9.50 -14.30 -24.83
N LEU A 158 -9.87 -15.14 -23.86
CA LEU A 158 -8.93 -16.10 -23.26
C LEU A 158 -8.41 -17.16 -24.24
N ASP A 159 -9.17 -17.48 -25.29
CA ASP A 159 -8.80 -18.46 -26.31
C ASP A 159 -8.57 -17.82 -27.69
N ASN A 160 -8.41 -16.50 -27.74
CA ASN A 160 -8.26 -15.77 -28.99
C ASN A 160 -6.85 -15.97 -29.60
N GLU A 161 -6.78 -16.44 -30.85
CA GLU A 161 -5.51 -16.73 -31.54
C GLU A 161 -4.57 -15.52 -31.63
N ARG A 162 -5.10 -14.33 -31.92
CA ARG A 162 -4.29 -13.11 -31.97
C ARG A 162 -3.66 -12.79 -30.61
N VAL A 163 -4.36 -13.06 -29.51
CA VAL A 163 -3.83 -12.87 -28.14
C VAL A 163 -2.75 -13.89 -27.83
N LYS A 164 -2.95 -15.18 -28.19
CA LYS A 164 -1.96 -16.25 -28.02
C LYS A 164 -0.66 -15.94 -28.77
N GLU A 165 -0.76 -15.56 -30.04
CA GLU A 165 0.39 -15.18 -30.84
C GLU A 165 1.17 -14.03 -30.22
N LYS A 166 0.47 -12.98 -29.74
CA LYS A 166 1.11 -11.85 -29.06
C LYS A 166 1.75 -12.25 -27.74
N ALA A 167 1.13 -13.14 -26.97
CA ALA A 167 1.74 -13.69 -25.75
C ALA A 167 3.04 -14.45 -26.05
N LEU A 168 3.06 -15.29 -27.09
CA LEU A 168 4.26 -16.01 -27.54
C LEU A 168 5.37 -15.06 -28.00
N MET A 169 5.03 -14.00 -28.74
CA MET A 169 6.00 -12.97 -29.14
C MET A 169 6.58 -12.23 -27.94
N SER A 170 5.73 -11.85 -26.98
CA SER A 170 6.17 -11.18 -25.75
C SER A 170 7.09 -12.07 -24.92
N LEU A 171 6.77 -13.36 -24.79
CA LEU A 171 7.62 -14.34 -24.11
C LEU A 171 9.01 -14.44 -24.75
N LYS A 172 9.07 -14.48 -26.09
CA LYS A 172 10.35 -14.50 -26.84
C LYS A 172 11.16 -13.22 -26.65
N LYS A 173 10.51 -12.06 -26.57
CA LYS A 173 11.19 -10.76 -26.43
C LYS A 173 11.66 -10.48 -25.00
N TYR A 174 10.82 -10.77 -24.00
CA TYR A 174 11.00 -10.31 -22.63
C TYR A 174 11.33 -11.41 -21.62
N GLY A 175 11.15 -12.68 -21.98
CA GLY A 175 11.22 -13.79 -21.04
C GLY A 175 9.96 -13.89 -20.16
N VAL A 176 10.07 -14.63 -19.05
CA VAL A 176 8.93 -15.04 -18.21
C VAL A 176 8.51 -14.01 -17.15
N GLY A 177 9.40 -13.07 -16.79
CA GLY A 177 9.11 -12.11 -15.73
C GLY A 177 10.24 -11.14 -15.47
N THR A 178 9.93 -10.04 -14.79
CA THR A 178 10.89 -8.96 -14.51
C THR A 178 11.72 -9.19 -13.26
N CYS A 179 11.34 -10.15 -12.41
CA CYS A 179 11.99 -10.52 -11.14
C CYS A 179 12.22 -9.34 -10.17
N GLY A 180 11.50 -8.22 -10.33
CA GLY A 180 11.67 -7.03 -9.50
C GLY A 180 10.40 -6.19 -9.39
N PRO A 181 10.29 -5.35 -8.34
CA PRO A 181 9.15 -4.45 -8.18
C PRO A 181 9.23 -3.28 -9.17
N ARG A 182 8.06 -2.73 -9.52
CA ARG A 182 7.93 -1.60 -10.47
C ARG A 182 8.73 -0.36 -10.05
N GLY A 183 8.84 -0.11 -8.74
CA GLY A 183 9.59 1.03 -8.18
C GLY A 183 11.12 0.86 -8.17
N PHE A 184 11.66 -0.24 -8.69
CA PHE A 184 13.09 -0.48 -8.77
C PHE A 184 13.49 -0.94 -10.18
N TYR A 185 13.97 -2.18 -10.36
CA TYR A 185 14.37 -2.71 -11.69
C TYR A 185 13.27 -3.52 -12.41
N GLY A 186 12.02 -3.46 -11.93
CA GLY A 186 10.91 -4.28 -12.43
C GLY A 186 10.05 -3.67 -13.54
N THR A 187 10.38 -2.47 -14.04
CA THR A 187 9.59 -1.76 -15.04
C THR A 187 10.19 -1.91 -16.43
N PHE A 188 9.44 -2.54 -17.34
CA PHE A 188 9.84 -2.78 -18.73
C PHE A 188 9.05 -1.84 -19.66
N ASP A 189 9.56 -1.59 -20.86
CA ASP A 189 8.94 -0.72 -21.87
C ASP A 189 7.48 -1.10 -22.18
N VAL A 190 7.18 -2.40 -22.26
CA VAL A 190 5.82 -2.92 -22.51
C VAL A 190 4.83 -2.56 -21.40
N HIS A 191 5.28 -2.41 -20.15
CA HIS A 191 4.41 -1.97 -19.06
C HIS A 191 3.99 -0.51 -19.27
N LEU A 192 4.94 0.35 -19.62
CA LEU A 192 4.70 1.78 -19.88
C LEU A 192 3.83 1.98 -21.13
N GLU A 193 4.05 1.17 -22.17
CA GLU A 193 3.21 1.18 -23.37
C GLU A 193 1.76 0.81 -23.02
N LEU A 194 1.56 -0.25 -22.23
CA LEU A 194 0.23 -0.69 -21.80
C LEU A 194 -0.45 0.37 -20.94
N GLU A 195 0.23 0.95 -19.95
CA GLU A 195 -0.27 2.03 -19.10
C GLU A 195 -0.72 3.24 -19.94
N ASN A 196 0.10 3.70 -20.88
CA ASN A 196 -0.26 4.79 -21.79
C ASN A 196 -1.48 4.46 -22.67
N ARG A 197 -1.57 3.22 -23.17
CA ARG A 197 -2.72 2.78 -23.98
C ARG A 197 -4.00 2.70 -23.17
N LEU A 198 -3.92 2.21 -21.93
CA LEU A 198 -5.04 2.17 -21.00
C LEU A 198 -5.51 3.57 -20.63
N ALA A 199 -4.61 4.49 -20.30
CA ALA A 199 -4.95 5.88 -20.00
C ALA A 199 -5.71 6.55 -21.17
N LYS A 200 -5.22 6.36 -22.41
CA LYS A 200 -5.90 6.85 -23.62
C LYS A 200 -7.27 6.21 -23.84
N PHE A 201 -7.38 4.90 -23.64
CA PHE A 201 -8.64 4.17 -23.81
C PHE A 201 -9.70 4.61 -22.79
N MET A 202 -9.29 4.76 -21.52
CA MET A 202 -10.16 5.17 -20.42
C MET A 202 -10.37 6.69 -20.35
N LYS A 203 -9.66 7.47 -21.18
CA LYS A 203 -9.65 8.94 -21.17
C LYS A 203 -9.24 9.52 -19.80
N THR A 204 -8.24 8.90 -19.18
CA THR A 204 -7.64 9.37 -17.91
C THR A 204 -6.25 9.96 -18.18
N GLU A 205 -5.73 10.75 -17.22
CA GLU A 205 -4.41 11.38 -17.34
C GLU A 205 -3.29 10.33 -17.36
N GLU A 206 -3.36 9.36 -16.46
CA GLU A 206 -2.40 8.26 -16.33
C GLU A 206 -3.14 6.95 -16.00
N ALA A 207 -2.41 5.84 -16.07
CA ALA A 207 -2.85 4.54 -15.60
C ALA A 207 -1.68 3.79 -14.97
N ILE A 208 -1.98 2.95 -13.99
CA ILE A 208 -1.02 2.05 -13.36
C ILE A 208 -1.55 0.61 -13.48
N ILE A 209 -0.68 -0.32 -13.87
CA ILE A 209 -1.06 -1.74 -13.96
C ILE A 209 -0.69 -2.49 -12.69
N TYR A 210 -1.59 -3.38 -12.29
CA TYR A 210 -1.40 -4.34 -11.21
C TYR A 210 -1.49 -5.76 -11.79
N SER A 211 -0.82 -6.72 -11.13
CA SER A 211 -0.83 -8.12 -11.56
C SER A 211 -2.17 -8.82 -11.30
N TYR A 212 -2.97 -8.31 -10.35
CA TYR A 212 -4.22 -8.93 -9.96
C TYR A 212 -5.25 -7.91 -9.45
N GLY A 213 -6.50 -8.03 -9.89
CA GLY A 213 -7.58 -7.08 -9.58
C GLY A 213 -7.87 -6.93 -8.09
N PHE A 214 -7.81 -8.03 -7.33
CA PHE A 214 -7.93 -7.96 -5.87
C PHE A 214 -6.84 -7.08 -5.25
N ALA A 215 -5.59 -7.25 -5.69
CA ALA A 215 -4.46 -6.48 -5.20
C ALA A 215 -4.58 -5.00 -5.59
N THR A 216 -5.14 -4.70 -6.76
CA THR A 216 -5.46 -3.33 -7.19
C THR A 216 -6.34 -2.63 -6.16
N MET A 217 -7.53 -3.17 -5.88
CA MET A 217 -8.49 -2.53 -4.98
C MET A 217 -7.98 -2.51 -3.52
N ALA A 218 -7.43 -3.63 -3.06
CA ALA A 218 -6.95 -3.76 -1.70
C ALA A 218 -5.76 -2.82 -1.37
N SER A 219 -5.01 -2.38 -2.39
CA SER A 219 -3.89 -1.44 -2.23
C SER A 219 -4.22 0.00 -2.62
N ALA A 220 -5.11 0.22 -3.60
CA ALA A 220 -5.51 1.56 -4.05
C ALA A 220 -6.26 2.31 -2.95
N ILE A 221 -7.27 1.68 -2.34
CA ILE A 221 -8.09 2.30 -1.29
C ILE A 221 -7.22 2.88 -0.14
N PRO A 222 -6.32 2.10 0.51
CA PRO A 222 -5.46 2.62 1.57
C PRO A 222 -4.38 3.61 1.09
N ALA A 223 -4.08 3.66 -0.21
CA ALA A 223 -3.17 4.68 -0.75
C ALA A 223 -3.83 6.06 -0.78
N TYR A 224 -5.14 6.13 -1.07
CA TYR A 224 -5.89 7.38 -1.09
C TYR A 224 -6.46 7.76 0.29
N SER A 225 -7.02 6.80 1.03
CA SER A 225 -7.69 7.02 2.32
C SER A 225 -6.91 6.42 3.49
N LYS A 226 -6.82 7.16 4.61
CA LYS A 226 -6.08 6.73 5.80
C LYS A 226 -6.90 6.94 7.07
N ARG A 227 -6.37 6.46 8.20
CA ARG A 227 -6.97 6.69 9.52
C ARG A 227 -7.31 8.17 9.74
N GLY A 228 -8.58 8.45 10.03
CA GLY A 228 -9.10 9.80 10.22
C GLY A 228 -9.95 10.31 9.05
N ASP A 229 -9.83 9.69 7.87
CA ASP A 229 -10.69 9.94 6.71
C ASP A 229 -12.00 9.15 6.83
N MET A 230 -12.97 9.51 5.98
CA MET A 230 -14.30 8.89 5.90
C MET A 230 -14.52 8.24 4.54
N ILE A 231 -15.09 7.04 4.51
CA ILE A 231 -15.49 6.36 3.28
C ILE A 231 -16.97 5.97 3.40
N PHE A 232 -17.77 6.40 2.42
CA PHE A 232 -19.12 5.93 2.18
C PHE A 232 -19.04 4.83 1.12
N VAL A 233 -19.61 3.67 1.40
CA VAL A 233 -19.50 2.51 0.51
C VAL A 233 -20.81 1.76 0.41
N ASP A 234 -21.13 1.27 -0.78
CA ASP A 234 -22.30 0.44 -1.00
C ASP A 234 -22.14 -0.90 -0.24
N GLU A 235 -23.18 -1.34 0.46
CA GLU A 235 -23.15 -2.58 1.24
C GLU A 235 -22.88 -3.85 0.42
N ALA A 236 -23.14 -3.84 -0.89
CA ALA A 236 -22.87 -4.96 -1.78
C ALA A 236 -21.43 -5.01 -2.32
N ALA A 237 -20.56 -4.09 -1.89
CA ALA A 237 -19.18 -4.03 -2.35
C ALA A 237 -18.44 -5.37 -2.19
N CYS A 238 -17.71 -5.75 -3.22
CA CYS A 238 -17.01 -7.02 -3.32
C CYS A 238 -15.91 -7.17 -2.27
N PHE A 239 -15.53 -8.43 -2.05
CA PHE A 239 -14.57 -8.80 -1.02
C PHE A 239 -13.21 -8.06 -1.13
N SER A 240 -12.74 -7.77 -2.34
CA SER A 240 -11.51 -6.99 -2.55
C SER A 240 -11.62 -5.55 -2.07
N ILE A 241 -12.76 -4.89 -2.29
CA ILE A 241 -13.02 -3.54 -1.77
C ILE A 241 -13.03 -3.61 -0.24
N GLN A 242 -13.76 -4.56 0.34
CA GLN A 242 -13.84 -4.74 1.81
C GLN A 242 -12.45 -4.86 2.45
N LYS A 243 -11.52 -5.57 1.80
CA LYS A 243 -10.14 -5.70 2.28
C LYS A 243 -9.34 -4.41 2.16
N GLY A 244 -9.55 -3.63 1.10
CA GLY A 244 -8.99 -2.28 1.00
C GLY A 244 -9.53 -1.33 2.07
N LEU A 245 -10.83 -1.37 2.36
CA LEU A 245 -11.45 -0.58 3.44
C LEU A 245 -10.82 -0.93 4.80
N GLN A 246 -10.68 -2.23 5.10
CA GLN A 246 -10.04 -2.71 6.32
C GLN A 246 -8.58 -2.23 6.42
N ALA A 247 -7.82 -2.29 5.33
CA ALA A 247 -6.44 -1.82 5.28
C ALA A 247 -6.32 -0.30 5.49
N SER A 248 -7.29 0.49 5.02
CA SER A 248 -7.28 1.95 5.13
C SER A 248 -7.37 2.47 6.57
N ARG A 249 -8.03 1.70 7.47
CA ARG A 249 -8.37 2.11 8.85
C ARG A 249 -9.17 3.42 8.91
N SER A 250 -9.87 3.76 7.83
CA SER A 250 -10.75 4.92 7.74
C SER A 250 -12.04 4.67 8.52
N PHE A 251 -12.81 5.72 8.78
CA PHE A 251 -14.19 5.56 9.24
C PHE A 251 -15.06 5.14 8.06
N ILE A 252 -15.81 4.05 8.21
CA ILE A 252 -16.60 3.46 7.13
C ILE A 252 -18.08 3.64 7.46
N LYS A 253 -18.85 4.17 6.51
CA LYS A 253 -20.32 4.23 6.53
C LYS A 253 -20.85 3.45 5.34
N TYR A 254 -21.64 2.42 5.61
CA TYR A 254 -22.33 1.68 4.55
C TYR A 254 -23.67 2.35 4.24
N PHE A 255 -23.97 2.50 2.95
CA PHE A 255 -25.32 2.82 2.48
C PHE A 255 -25.93 1.60 1.79
N LYS A 256 -27.26 1.52 1.78
CA LYS A 256 -27.99 0.41 1.18
C LYS A 256 -27.67 0.26 -0.31
N HIS A 257 -27.72 -0.97 -0.80
CA HIS A 257 -27.31 -1.28 -2.16
C HIS A 257 -28.05 -0.44 -3.22
N ASN A 258 -27.30 0.33 -4.01
CA ASN A 258 -27.81 1.25 -5.05
C ASN A 258 -28.85 2.28 -4.56
N ASP A 259 -28.97 2.53 -3.25
CA ASP A 259 -29.94 3.46 -2.67
C ASP A 259 -29.34 4.86 -2.52
N MET A 260 -29.67 5.74 -3.46
CA MET A 260 -29.17 7.11 -3.49
C MET A 260 -29.80 8.00 -2.41
N GLU A 261 -31.01 7.68 -1.94
CA GLU A 261 -31.67 8.42 -0.86
C GLU A 261 -30.99 8.14 0.48
N ASP A 262 -30.62 6.87 0.74
CA ASP A 262 -29.87 6.49 1.92
C ASP A 262 -28.46 7.08 1.93
N LEU A 263 -27.78 7.09 0.77
CA LEU A 263 -26.51 7.80 0.61
C LEU A 263 -26.66 9.30 0.92
N GLU A 264 -27.66 9.97 0.34
CA GLU A 264 -27.91 11.40 0.60
C GLU A 264 -28.15 11.68 2.09
N ARG A 265 -28.94 10.83 2.76
CA ARG A 265 -29.20 10.92 4.20
C ARG A 265 -27.89 10.84 4.99
N LEU A 266 -27.02 9.87 4.71
CA LEU A 266 -25.73 9.71 5.40
C LEU A 266 -24.77 10.87 5.16
N LEU A 267 -24.80 11.46 3.95
CA LEU A 267 -24.00 12.64 3.61
C LEU A 267 -24.46 13.87 4.39
N LYS A 268 -25.78 14.11 4.48
CA LYS A 268 -26.36 15.21 5.29
C LYS A 268 -26.05 15.04 6.78
N GLU A 269 -26.15 13.82 7.30
CA GLU A 269 -25.76 13.53 8.68
C GLU A 269 -24.28 13.84 8.93
N GLN A 270 -23.41 13.50 7.97
CA GLN A 270 -21.99 13.83 8.09
C GLN A 270 -21.73 15.33 8.04
N GLU A 271 -22.46 16.07 7.20
CA GLU A 271 -22.36 17.53 7.15
C GLU A 271 -22.73 18.18 8.49
N LEU A 272 -23.78 17.71 9.15
CA LEU A 272 -24.15 18.17 10.50
C LEU A 272 -23.06 17.87 11.54
N GLU A 273 -22.43 16.70 11.48
CA GLU A 273 -21.29 16.36 12.35
C GLU A 273 -20.07 17.24 12.09
N ASP A 274 -19.84 17.59 10.82
CA ASP A 274 -18.73 18.45 10.42
C ASP A 274 -18.91 19.89 10.91
N GLN A 275 -20.15 20.39 10.96
CA GLN A 275 -20.47 21.70 11.54
C GLN A 275 -20.16 21.77 13.04
N LYS A 276 -20.27 20.65 13.78
CA LYS A 276 -19.91 20.58 15.20
C LYS A 276 -18.41 20.70 15.43
N ASN A 277 -17.58 20.23 14.49
CA ASN A 277 -16.12 20.35 14.55
C ASN A 277 -15.51 20.75 13.21
N PRO A 278 -15.61 22.04 12.82
CA PRO A 278 -15.15 22.51 11.51
C PRO A 278 -13.64 22.33 11.30
N ARG A 279 -12.84 22.37 12.38
CA ARG A 279 -11.39 22.18 12.32
C ARG A 279 -11.03 20.76 11.88
N LYS A 280 -11.72 19.75 12.42
CA LYS A 280 -11.55 18.34 12.03
C LYS A 280 -12.08 18.12 10.62
N ALA A 281 -13.27 18.62 10.31
CA ALA A 281 -13.90 18.47 9.00
C ALA A 281 -12.99 18.96 7.85
N ARG A 282 -12.31 20.10 8.03
CA ARG A 282 -11.41 20.67 7.02
C ARG A 282 -10.22 19.77 6.65
N VAL A 283 -9.79 18.89 7.55
CA VAL A 283 -8.64 17.98 7.31
C VAL A 283 -9.05 16.54 7.02
N THR A 284 -10.32 16.19 7.22
CA THR A 284 -10.88 14.87 6.92
C THR A 284 -11.23 14.79 5.45
N ARG A 285 -10.60 13.85 4.73
CA ARG A 285 -10.98 13.54 3.35
C ARG A 285 -12.17 12.59 3.35
N LYS A 286 -13.04 12.70 2.36
CA LYS A 286 -14.26 11.91 2.26
C LYS A 286 -14.35 11.28 0.87
N PHE A 287 -14.58 9.98 0.85
CA PHE A 287 -14.63 9.20 -0.37
C PHE A 287 -15.97 8.47 -0.49
N ILE A 288 -16.44 8.28 -1.72
CA ILE A 288 -17.54 7.37 -2.05
C ILE A 288 -16.93 6.22 -2.87
N VAL A 289 -17.20 4.97 -2.49
CA VAL A 289 -16.66 3.77 -3.15
C VAL A 289 -17.82 2.88 -3.58
N VAL A 290 -17.85 2.51 -4.86
CA VAL A 290 -18.89 1.67 -5.48
C VAL A 290 -18.29 0.79 -6.56
N GLU A 291 -18.99 -0.28 -6.96
CA GLU A 291 -18.65 -1.01 -8.18
C GLU A 291 -19.42 -0.44 -9.38
N GLY A 292 -18.79 -0.35 -10.56
CA GLY A 292 -19.51 0.06 -11.77
C GLY A 292 -20.58 -0.97 -12.18
N MET A 293 -20.24 -2.25 -12.06
CA MET A 293 -21.13 -3.38 -12.18
C MET A 293 -20.75 -4.37 -11.07
N TYR A 294 -21.70 -4.69 -10.19
CA TYR A 294 -21.41 -5.44 -8.98
C TYR A 294 -21.16 -6.92 -9.29
N ILE A 295 -20.02 -7.46 -8.88
CA ILE A 295 -19.62 -8.83 -9.22
C ILE A 295 -20.59 -9.91 -8.67
N ASN A 296 -21.27 -9.62 -7.56
CA ASN A 296 -22.13 -10.58 -6.86
C ASN A 296 -23.58 -10.57 -7.37
N THR A 297 -24.09 -9.41 -7.81
CA THR A 297 -25.50 -9.25 -8.21
C THR A 297 -25.67 -8.93 -9.69
N ALA A 298 -24.60 -8.51 -10.37
CA ALA A 298 -24.59 -7.96 -11.73
C ALA A 298 -25.40 -6.66 -11.90
N ASP A 299 -25.84 -6.03 -10.81
CA ASP A 299 -26.46 -4.72 -10.85
C ASP A 299 -25.47 -3.66 -11.32
N ILE A 300 -25.97 -2.65 -12.03
CA ILE A 300 -25.17 -1.52 -12.51
C ILE A 300 -25.37 -0.37 -11.53
N CYS A 301 -24.29 0.23 -11.06
CA CYS A 301 -24.37 1.39 -10.20
C CYS A 301 -25.06 2.56 -10.93
N PRO A 302 -26.00 3.29 -10.29
CA PRO A 302 -26.61 4.49 -10.85
C PRO A 302 -25.62 5.68 -10.83
N LEU A 303 -24.50 5.52 -11.53
CA LEU A 303 -23.37 6.44 -11.54
C LEU A 303 -23.75 7.89 -11.91
N PRO A 304 -24.66 8.15 -12.88
CA PRO A 304 -25.10 9.52 -13.18
C PRO A 304 -25.80 10.23 -12.02
N GLU A 305 -26.47 9.48 -11.14
CA GLU A 305 -27.09 10.03 -9.93
C GLU A 305 -26.06 10.20 -8.82
N LEU A 306 -25.20 9.20 -8.62
CA LEU A 306 -24.13 9.24 -7.62
C LEU A 306 -23.19 10.44 -7.81
N VAL A 307 -22.81 10.75 -9.07
CA VAL A 307 -21.93 11.88 -9.39
C VAL A 307 -22.54 13.24 -9.02
N LYS A 308 -23.86 13.34 -8.86
CA LYS A 308 -24.48 14.60 -8.40
C LYS A 308 -24.08 14.95 -6.96
N PHE A 309 -23.70 13.95 -6.16
CA PHE A 309 -23.26 14.15 -4.78
C PHE A 309 -21.78 14.55 -4.66
N THR A 310 -21.02 14.59 -5.77
CA THR A 310 -19.56 14.72 -5.73
C THR A 310 -19.07 16.16 -5.87
N SER A 311 -19.94 17.16 -5.74
CA SER A 311 -19.53 18.56 -5.87
C SER A 311 -18.71 19.05 -4.66
N ASN A 312 -17.48 19.51 -4.93
CA ASN A 312 -16.49 20.18 -4.07
C ASN A 312 -16.00 19.50 -2.78
N THR A 313 -16.68 18.48 -2.25
CA THR A 313 -16.35 17.92 -0.91
C THR A 313 -16.02 16.42 -0.92
N PHE A 314 -16.44 15.68 -1.94
CA PHE A 314 -16.34 14.21 -1.98
C PHE A 314 -15.65 13.74 -3.25
N GLN A 315 -14.75 12.75 -3.12
CA GLN A 315 -14.09 12.10 -4.25
C GLN A 315 -14.69 10.70 -4.45
N VAL A 316 -14.91 10.30 -5.70
CA VAL A 316 -15.33 8.92 -6.03
C VAL A 316 -14.09 8.11 -6.36
N ILE A 317 -13.94 6.96 -5.72
CA ILE A 317 -12.88 5.97 -6.02
C ILE A 317 -13.52 4.74 -6.64
#